data_AF-A0A432E0I2-F1
#
_entry.id   AF-A0A432E0I2-F1
#
_cell.length_a   1.000
_cell.length_b   1.000
_cell.length_c   1.000
_cell.angle_alpha   90.00
_cell.angle_beta   90.00
_cell.angle_gamma   90.00
#
_symmetry.space_group_name_H-M   'P 1'
#
loop_
_entity.id
_entity.type
_entity.pdbx_description
1 polymer ?
#
loop_
_entity_poly.entity_id
_entity_poly.type
_entity_poly.pdbx_seq_one_letter_code
_entity_poly.pdbx_strand_id
1 'polypeptide(L)'
;MISDYNFNHENFSRLIKLLSSLGSCNLYRLLNSSLKEQIYFMGEKVRIRQLSYKKSDSATITCESFLESKRKGKSSLLMRDNHSGETLYSFELDYHIIVKDTFKLFYRDYFNDVPVEYYENKLPKGRIITENDHQFTIFIEPFTPNQCKGHFENYPIVPSVLL
;
A
#
# COMPACT_ATOMS: atom_id res chain seq x y z
N MET A 1 -27.25 4.75 5.48
CA MET A 1 -26.87 5.05 4.08
C MET A 1 -25.66 5.95 4.13
N ILE A 2 -24.53 5.48 3.60
CA ILE A 2 -23.34 6.31 3.43
C ILE A 2 -23.40 6.86 2.00
N SER A 3 -23.73 8.13 1.83
CA SER A 3 -23.70 8.84 0.56
C SER A 3 -22.93 10.15 0.73
N ASP A 4 -22.24 10.60 -0.33
CA ASP A 4 -21.45 11.84 -0.39
C ASP A 4 -20.19 11.90 0.50
N TYR A 5 -19.33 10.89 0.46
CA TYR A 5 -17.97 11.02 1.01
C TYR A 5 -17.05 11.77 0.04
N ASN A 6 -16.49 12.88 0.52
CA ASN A 6 -15.48 13.66 -0.15
C ASN A 6 -14.11 13.35 0.46
N PHE A 7 -13.29 12.60 -0.27
CA PHE A 7 -11.94 12.18 0.16
C PHE A 7 -10.85 13.23 -0.12
N ASN A 8 -11.20 14.44 -0.56
CA ASN A 8 -10.21 15.46 -0.97
C ASN A 8 -9.28 15.91 0.17
N HIS A 9 -9.59 15.58 1.42
CA HIS A 9 -8.76 15.87 2.61
C HIS A 9 -8.36 14.61 3.39
N GLU A 10 -8.49 13.43 2.79
CA GLU A 10 -8.45 12.19 3.53
C GLU A 10 -7.01 11.76 3.87
N ASN A 11 -6.65 11.91 5.15
CA ASN A 11 -5.43 11.36 5.74
C ASN A 11 -5.41 9.83 5.75
N PHE A 12 -6.53 9.16 5.45
CA PHE A 12 -6.63 7.70 5.51
C PHE A 12 -5.80 7.03 4.42
N SER A 13 -5.93 7.44 3.15
CA SER A 13 -5.08 6.90 2.07
C SER A 13 -3.59 7.11 2.36
N ARG A 14 -3.21 8.28 2.88
CA ARG A 14 -1.83 8.58 3.31
C ARG A 14 -1.39 7.71 4.48
N LEU A 15 -2.28 7.47 5.44
CA LEU A 15 -2.03 6.57 6.57
C LEU A 15 -1.82 5.13 6.06
N ILE A 16 -2.68 4.61 5.19
CA ILE A 16 -2.52 3.28 4.60
C ILE A 16 -1.20 3.18 3.82
N LYS A 17 -0.83 4.21 3.05
CA LYS A 17 0.47 4.30 2.36
C LYS A 17 1.63 4.20 3.34
N LEU A 18 1.59 4.98 4.42
CA LEU A 18 2.62 4.97 5.46
C LEU A 18 2.71 3.59 6.15
N LEU A 19 1.59 3.04 6.59
CA LEU A 19 1.53 1.77 7.32
C LEU A 19 2.02 0.60 6.45
N SER A 20 1.61 0.56 5.19
CA SER A 20 2.06 -0.45 4.21
C SER A 20 3.57 -0.32 3.94
N SER A 21 4.07 0.92 3.80
CA SER A 21 5.50 1.16 3.59
C SER A 21 6.32 0.73 4.81
N LEU A 22 5.88 1.05 6.03
CA LEU A 22 6.57 0.67 7.26
C LEU A 22 6.67 -0.85 7.43
N GLY A 23 5.62 -1.60 7.09
CA GLY A 23 5.64 -3.06 7.08
C GLY A 23 6.70 -3.62 6.12
N SER A 24 6.73 -3.11 4.88
CA SER A 24 7.74 -3.52 3.88
C SER A 24 9.17 -3.15 4.29
N CYS A 25 9.40 -1.97 4.92
CA CYS A 25 10.69 -1.58 5.45
C CYS A 25 11.20 -2.55 6.52
N ASN A 26 10.32 -3.00 7.41
CA ASN A 26 10.68 -3.96 8.45
C ASN A 26 10.98 -5.35 7.85
N LEU A 27 10.17 -5.82 6.90
CA LEU A 27 10.44 -7.06 6.17
C LEU A 27 11.77 -7.01 5.40
N TYR A 28 12.08 -5.89 4.76
CA TYR A 28 13.35 -5.69 4.09
C TYR A 28 14.53 -5.83 5.04
N ARG A 29 14.46 -5.26 6.25
CA ARG A 29 15.50 -5.43 7.27
C ARG A 29 15.68 -6.89 7.69
N LEU A 30 14.59 -7.66 7.78
CA LEU A 30 14.64 -9.09 8.12
C LEU A 30 15.26 -9.94 7.00
N LEU A 31 15.00 -9.59 5.73
CA LEU A 31 15.61 -10.25 4.57
C LEU A 31 17.08 -9.85 4.40
N ASN A 32 17.40 -8.58 4.68
CA ASN A 32 18.61 -7.94 4.20
C ASN A 32 19.73 -7.84 5.24
N SER A 33 20.04 -8.96 5.90
CA SER A 33 21.31 -9.08 6.62
C SER A 33 22.50 -9.38 5.68
N SER A 34 22.28 -9.65 4.38
CA SER A 34 23.36 -10.00 3.43
C SER A 34 23.11 -9.76 1.92
N LEU A 35 21.93 -9.31 1.48
CA LEU A 35 21.53 -9.26 0.06
C LEU A 35 21.64 -7.84 -0.53
N LYS A 36 22.66 -7.59 -1.35
CA LYS A 36 22.79 -6.32 -2.13
C LYS A 36 21.87 -6.25 -3.36
N GLU A 37 20.71 -6.92 -3.32
CA GLU A 37 19.78 -6.96 -4.45
C GLU A 37 18.56 -6.08 -4.20
N GLN A 38 18.06 -5.42 -5.25
CA GLN A 38 16.81 -4.67 -5.20
C GLN A 38 15.63 -5.63 -5.11
N ILE A 39 14.77 -5.40 -4.13
CA ILE A 39 13.60 -6.23 -3.81
C ILE A 39 12.34 -5.37 -3.89
N TYR A 40 11.30 -5.91 -4.52
CA TYR A 40 9.97 -5.34 -4.58
C TYR A 40 9.01 -6.11 -3.69
N PHE A 41 8.17 -5.40 -2.96
CA PHE A 41 7.11 -5.97 -2.13
C PHE A 41 5.76 -5.67 -2.77
N MET A 42 5.07 -6.73 -3.20
CA MET A 42 3.75 -6.63 -3.80
C MET A 42 2.71 -7.06 -2.78
N GLY A 43 1.79 -6.17 -2.42
CA GLY A 43 0.69 -6.51 -1.50
C GLY A 43 -0.24 -7.55 -2.12
N GLU A 44 -0.42 -8.69 -1.45
CA GLU A 44 -1.32 -9.77 -1.86
C GLU A 44 -2.70 -9.61 -1.19
N LYS A 45 -2.72 -9.17 0.07
CA LYS A 45 -3.94 -9.08 0.85
C LYS A 45 -3.85 -8.00 1.91
N VAL A 46 -4.87 -7.15 1.99
CA VAL A 46 -5.03 -6.19 3.09
C VAL A 46 -6.26 -6.52 3.93
N ARG A 47 -6.15 -6.47 5.25
CA ARG A 47 -7.29 -6.50 6.17
C ARG A 47 -7.21 -5.33 7.13
N ILE A 48 -8.23 -4.49 7.16
CA ILE A 48 -8.33 -3.35 8.07
C ILE A 48 -9.59 -3.55 8.91
N ARG A 49 -9.46 -3.49 10.23
CA ARG A 49 -10.60 -3.64 11.14
C ARG A 49 -10.56 -2.54 12.18
N GLN A 50 -11.69 -1.86 12.34
CA GLN A 50 -11.98 -1.11 13.57
C GLN A 50 -12.48 -2.11 14.62
N LEU A 51 -11.79 -2.16 15.75
CA LEU A 51 -12.08 -3.09 16.84
C LEU A 51 -12.79 -2.41 18.01
N SER A 52 -12.67 -1.08 18.12
CA SER A 52 -13.38 -0.29 19.13
C SER A 52 -13.87 1.05 18.54
N TYR A 53 -15.01 1.52 19.04
CA TYR A 53 -15.58 2.84 18.71
C TYR A 53 -15.20 3.93 19.73
N LYS A 54 -14.39 3.58 20.72
CA LYS A 54 -13.92 4.52 21.74
C LYS A 54 -13.11 5.63 21.09
N LYS A 55 -13.39 6.87 21.48
CA LYS A 55 -12.54 8.02 21.14
C LYS A 55 -11.27 7.96 21.97
N SER A 56 -10.13 8.17 21.31
CA SER A 56 -8.81 8.15 21.92
C SER A 56 -8.13 9.49 21.66
N ASP A 57 -7.60 10.10 22.73
CA ASP A 57 -6.85 11.36 22.63
C ASP A 57 -5.43 11.13 22.13
N SER A 58 -4.88 9.94 22.36
CA SER A 58 -3.58 9.52 21.83
C SER A 58 -3.46 8.01 21.75
N ALA A 59 -2.77 7.53 20.71
CA ALA A 59 -2.60 6.12 20.45
C ALA A 59 -1.16 5.78 20.06
N THR A 60 -0.79 4.52 20.30
CA THR A 60 0.46 3.91 19.84
C THR A 60 0.16 2.93 18.74
N ILE A 61 1.04 2.87 17.74
CA ILE A 61 0.96 1.92 16.65
C ILE A 61 2.19 1.02 16.75
N THR A 62 1.98 -0.28 16.91
CA THR A 62 3.05 -1.28 16.90
C THR A 62 2.93 -2.09 15.62
N CYS A 63 4.04 -2.23 14.91
CA CYS A 63 4.14 -3.07 13.72
C CYS A 63 5.01 -4.29 14.02
N GLU A 64 4.47 -5.47 13.72
CA GLU A 64 5.20 -6.72 13.70
C GLU A 64 5.31 -7.21 12.26
N SER A 65 6.40 -7.86 11.92
CA SER A 65 6.58 -8.40 10.57
C SER A 65 7.28 -9.74 10.61
N PHE A 66 6.84 -10.62 9.74
CA PHE A 66 7.23 -12.02 9.72
C PHE A 66 7.55 -12.43 8.30
N LEU A 67 8.70 -13.09 8.11
CA LEU A 67 8.99 -13.78 6.86
C LEU A 67 8.46 -15.19 6.95
N GLU A 68 7.49 -15.50 6.10
CA GLU A 68 6.98 -16.87 5.94
C GLU A 68 7.93 -17.68 5.06
N SER A 69 8.60 -17.01 4.11
CA SER A 69 9.66 -17.58 3.27
C SER A 69 10.50 -16.47 2.64
N LYS A 70 11.44 -16.82 1.75
CA LYS A 70 12.16 -15.83 0.92
C LYS A 70 11.27 -15.09 -0.08
N ARG A 71 10.05 -15.60 -0.35
CA ARG A 71 9.11 -15.07 -1.36
C ARG A 71 7.79 -14.56 -0.77
N LYS A 72 7.56 -14.75 0.54
CA LYS A 72 6.35 -14.34 1.23
C LYS A 72 6.66 -13.72 2.59
N GLY A 73 6.01 -12.62 2.89
CA GLY A 73 6.11 -11.96 4.18
C GLY A 73 4.76 -11.39 4.59
N LYS A 74 4.61 -11.11 5.87
CA LYS A 74 3.40 -10.52 6.45
C LYS A 74 3.78 -9.42 7.41
N SER A 75 2.97 -8.36 7.45
CA SER A 75 3.02 -7.35 8.50
C SER A 75 1.67 -7.22 9.20
N SER A 76 1.71 -7.05 10.51
CA SER A 76 0.54 -6.82 11.35
C SER A 76 0.78 -5.54 12.15
N LEU A 77 -0.18 -4.62 12.12
CA LEU A 77 -0.17 -3.39 12.86
C LEU A 77 -1.36 -3.35 13.81
N LEU A 78 -1.08 -3.02 15.06
CA LEU A 78 -2.08 -2.83 16.10
C LEU A 78 -1.97 -1.41 16.61
N MET A 79 -3.09 -0.69 16.55
CA MET A 79 -3.24 0.63 17.14
C MET A 79 -3.93 0.49 18.49
N ARG A 80 -3.28 0.96 19.55
CA ARG A 80 -3.80 0.88 20.92
C ARG A 80 -3.94 2.27 21.51
N ASP A 81 -5.01 2.48 22.27
CA ASP A 81 -5.17 3.67 23.10
C ASP A 81 -4.07 3.71 24.17
N ASN A 82 -3.40 4.85 24.33
CA ASN A 82 -2.25 4.94 25.23
C ASN A 82 -2.61 4.85 26.70
N HIS A 83 -3.79 5.32 27.09
CA HIS A 83 -4.19 5.38 28.50
C HIS A 83 -4.75 4.05 28.98
N SER A 84 -5.57 3.41 28.16
CA SER A 84 -6.28 2.17 28.49
C SER A 84 -5.62 0.90 27.94
N GLY A 85 -4.71 1.02 26.98
CA GLY A 85 -4.10 -0.12 26.27
C GLY A 85 -5.06 -0.87 25.35
N GLU A 86 -6.31 -0.40 25.23
CA GLU A 86 -7.35 -1.02 24.41
C GLU A 86 -6.97 -0.98 22.93
N THR A 87 -7.18 -2.08 22.22
CA THR A 87 -6.90 -2.12 20.78
C THR A 87 -8.04 -1.47 20.00
N LEU A 88 -7.72 -0.38 19.31
CA LEU A 88 -8.69 0.42 18.56
C LEU A 88 -8.83 -0.07 17.12
N TYR A 89 -7.71 -0.39 16.47
CA TYR A 89 -7.66 -0.82 15.07
C TYR A 89 -6.62 -1.93 14.87
N SER A 90 -6.89 -2.79 13.89
CA SER A 90 -5.89 -3.72 13.33
C SER A 90 -5.75 -3.51 11.83
N PHE A 91 -4.52 -3.62 11.34
CA PHE A 91 -4.17 -3.60 9.93
C PHE A 91 -3.23 -4.78 9.65
N GLU A 92 -3.59 -5.64 8.70
CA GLU A 92 -2.74 -6.75 8.25
C GLU A 92 -2.47 -6.59 6.76
N LEU A 93 -1.22 -6.81 6.36
CA LEU A 93 -0.82 -6.84 4.96
C LEU A 93 0.09 -8.04 4.69
N ASP A 94 -0.35 -8.88 3.75
CA ASP A 94 0.42 -10.02 3.24
C ASP A 94 1.14 -9.56 1.96
N TYR A 95 2.40 -9.96 1.78
CA TYR A 95 3.27 -9.54 0.68
C TYR A 95 3.82 -10.74 -0.08
N HIS A 96 3.83 -10.60 -1.41
CA HIS A 96 4.70 -11.35 -2.28
C HIS A 96 6.01 -10.59 -2.50
N ILE A 97 7.14 -11.26 -2.30
CA ILE A 97 8.48 -10.67 -2.37
C ILE A 97 9.12 -11.06 -3.71
N ILE A 98 9.46 -10.06 -4.52
CA ILE A 98 9.95 -10.24 -5.89
C ILE A 98 11.33 -9.58 -6.03
N VAL A 99 12.32 -10.36 -6.46
CA VAL A 99 13.66 -9.83 -6.79
C VAL A 99 13.66 -9.14 -8.15
N LYS A 100 14.58 -8.19 -8.37
CA LYS A 100 14.63 -7.35 -9.58
C LYS A 100 14.53 -8.12 -10.89
N ASP A 101 15.27 -9.21 -11.06
CA ASP A 101 15.30 -9.95 -12.32
C ASP A 101 13.99 -10.69 -12.59
N THR A 102 13.36 -11.22 -11.54
CA THR A 102 12.03 -11.82 -11.65
C THR A 102 10.97 -10.77 -11.99
N PHE A 103 11.05 -9.58 -11.37
CA PHE A 103 10.16 -8.47 -11.70
C PHE A 103 10.28 -8.08 -13.18
N LYS A 104 11.51 -7.89 -13.68
CA LYS A 104 11.76 -7.57 -15.09
C LYS A 104 11.18 -8.62 -16.03
N LEU A 105 11.28 -9.91 -15.66
CA LEU A 105 10.73 -10.99 -16.46
C LEU A 105 9.19 -10.94 -16.51
N PHE A 106 8.53 -10.70 -15.38
CA PHE A 106 7.06 -10.65 -15.30
C PHE A 106 6.46 -9.44 -16.01
N TYR A 107 7.13 -8.29 -15.95
CA TYR A 107 6.60 -7.03 -16.45
C TYR A 107 7.31 -6.53 -17.71
N ARG A 108 8.06 -7.40 -18.40
CA ARG A 108 8.91 -7.03 -19.56
C ARG A 108 8.18 -6.20 -20.61
N ASP A 109 6.91 -6.54 -20.87
CA ASP A 109 6.10 -5.92 -21.93
C ASP A 109 5.60 -4.52 -21.52
N TYR A 110 5.73 -4.15 -20.24
CA TYR A 110 5.41 -2.83 -19.69
C TYR A 110 6.66 -1.95 -19.52
N PHE A 111 7.84 -2.42 -19.90
CA PHE A 111 9.05 -1.60 -19.80
C PHE A 111 8.94 -0.36 -20.70
N ASN A 112 9.29 0.79 -20.16
CA ASN A 112 9.27 2.06 -20.85
C ASN A 112 10.65 2.73 -20.72
N ASP A 113 11.35 2.86 -21.85
CA ASP A 113 12.67 3.48 -21.94
C ASP A 113 12.63 5.00 -22.13
N VAL A 114 11.43 5.59 -22.24
CA VAL A 114 11.25 7.03 -22.33
C VAL A 114 11.67 7.68 -21.01
N PRO A 115 12.65 8.61 -21.03
CA PRO A 115 13.09 9.31 -19.83
C PRO A 115 11.93 10.05 -19.16
N VAL A 116 11.74 9.81 -17.87
CA VAL A 116 10.71 10.49 -17.08
C VAL A 116 11.30 11.75 -16.46
N GLU A 117 10.97 12.91 -17.01
CA GLU A 117 11.65 14.17 -16.66
C GLU A 117 11.17 14.76 -15.33
N TYR A 118 9.91 14.54 -14.93
CA TYR A 118 9.34 15.09 -13.70
C TYR A 118 8.43 14.09 -12.97
N TYR A 119 8.20 14.34 -11.68
CA TYR A 119 7.27 13.55 -10.85
C TYR A 119 5.91 14.26 -10.84
N GLU A 120 4.83 13.52 -11.13
CA GLU A 120 3.47 14.03 -11.09
C GLU A 120 2.72 13.47 -9.86
N ASN A 121 2.43 14.35 -8.89
CA ASN A 121 1.83 13.94 -7.61
C ASN A 121 0.31 13.76 -7.67
N LYS A 122 -0.31 14.07 -8.82
CA LYS A 122 -1.76 13.95 -9.01
C LYS A 122 -2.08 12.57 -9.57
N LEU A 123 -2.98 11.85 -8.91
CA LEU A 123 -3.50 10.58 -9.43
C LEU A 123 -4.27 10.80 -10.74
N PRO A 124 -4.41 9.76 -11.59
CA PRO A 124 -5.26 9.82 -12.77
C PRO A 124 -6.68 10.21 -12.38
N LYS A 125 -7.40 10.85 -13.32
CA LYS A 125 -8.80 11.17 -13.06
C LYS A 125 -9.58 9.88 -12.91
N GLY A 126 -10.46 9.85 -11.92
CA GLY A 126 -11.36 8.75 -11.73
C GLY A 126 -12.69 9.20 -11.15
N ARG A 127 -13.68 8.32 -11.22
CA ARG A 127 -14.98 8.48 -10.59
C ARG A 127 -15.49 7.14 -10.09
N ILE A 128 -16.21 7.18 -8.98
CA ILE A 128 -16.91 6.02 -8.42
C ILE A 128 -18.40 6.23 -8.67
N ILE A 129 -19.06 5.22 -9.20
CA ILE A 129 -20.51 5.19 -9.39
C ILE A 129 -21.07 4.07 -8.52
N THR A 130 -21.82 4.40 -7.48
CA THR A 130 -22.54 3.40 -6.68
C THR A 130 -23.77 2.96 -7.48
N GLU A 131 -23.87 1.67 -7.78
CA GLU A 131 -24.97 1.10 -8.55
C GLU A 131 -26.11 0.66 -7.63
N ASN A 132 -25.76 0.08 -6.47
CA ASN A 132 -26.69 -0.33 -5.41
C ASN A 132 -25.93 -0.55 -4.08
N ASP A 133 -26.63 -0.99 -3.04
CA ASP A 133 -26.08 -1.23 -1.69
C ASP A 133 -24.92 -2.24 -1.65
N HIS A 134 -24.75 -3.05 -2.70
CA HIS A 134 -23.75 -4.10 -2.78
C HIS A 134 -22.75 -3.89 -3.93
N GLN A 135 -22.86 -2.82 -4.71
CA GLN A 135 -22.09 -2.64 -5.94
C GLN A 135 -21.74 -1.19 -6.23
N PHE A 136 -20.50 -0.98 -6.63
CA PHE A 136 -20.03 0.26 -7.23
C PHE A 136 -19.07 -0.07 -8.38
N THR A 137 -18.91 0.87 -9.29
CA THR A 137 -17.95 0.80 -10.40
C THR A 137 -16.99 1.97 -10.30
N ILE A 138 -15.69 1.68 -10.40
CA ILE A 138 -14.63 2.70 -10.48
C ILE A 138 -14.20 2.84 -11.94
N PHE A 139 -14.32 4.04 -12.48
CA PHE A 139 -13.67 4.42 -13.74
C PHE A 139 -12.41 5.19 -13.40
N ILE A 140 -11.28 4.79 -13.96
CA ILE A 140 -10.01 5.49 -13.78
C ILE A 140 -9.28 5.56 -15.12
N GLU A 141 -8.75 6.74 -15.43
CA GLU A 141 -7.84 6.93 -16.56
C GLU A 141 -6.54 6.13 -16.33
N PRO A 142 -5.83 5.71 -17.39
CA PRO A 142 -4.54 5.04 -17.24
C PRO A 142 -3.52 5.90 -16.50
N PHE A 143 -2.64 5.27 -15.72
CA PHE A 143 -1.49 5.96 -15.15
C PHE A 143 -0.49 6.36 -16.22
N THR A 144 0.04 7.57 -16.10
CA THR A 144 1.16 8.04 -16.93
C THR A 144 2.49 7.60 -16.32
N PRO A 145 3.57 7.48 -17.12
CA PRO A 145 4.91 7.22 -16.59
C PRO A 145 5.36 8.24 -15.52
N ASN A 146 4.96 9.51 -15.65
CA ASN A 146 5.29 10.57 -14.67
C ASN A 146 4.64 10.32 -13.30
N GLN A 147 3.44 9.75 -13.27
CA GLN A 147 2.72 9.38 -12.04
C GLN A 147 3.32 8.12 -11.38
N CYS A 148 3.98 7.26 -12.17
CA CYS A 148 4.61 6.04 -11.69
C CYS A 148 6.06 6.24 -11.22
N LYS A 149 6.64 7.42 -11.47
CA LYS A 149 8.05 7.72 -11.16
C LYS A 149 8.34 7.52 -9.67
N GLY A 150 9.34 6.69 -9.38
CA GLY A 150 9.76 6.37 -8.00
C GLY A 150 9.13 5.10 -7.41
N HIS A 151 8.19 4.44 -8.10
CA HIS A 151 7.64 3.15 -7.67
C HIS A 151 8.42 1.97 -8.26
N PHE A 152 8.40 1.85 -9.59
CA PHE A 152 9.15 0.85 -10.35
C PHE A 152 9.95 1.57 -11.43
N GLU A 153 11.27 1.45 -11.38
CA GLU A 153 12.18 2.13 -12.30
C GLU A 153 11.90 1.70 -13.75
N ASN A 154 11.44 2.62 -14.60
CA ASN A 154 11.11 2.41 -16.02
C ASN A 154 9.90 1.51 -16.28
N TYR A 155 8.98 1.36 -15.32
CA TYR A 155 7.72 0.67 -15.52
C TYR A 155 6.56 1.58 -15.08
N PRO A 156 5.57 1.87 -15.95
CA PRO A 156 4.40 2.67 -15.60
C PRO A 156 3.38 1.83 -14.80
N ILE A 157 3.83 1.21 -13.72
CA ILE A 157 3.06 0.35 -12.84
C ILE A 157 2.96 1.05 -11.48
N VAL A 158 1.79 0.99 -10.83
CA VAL A 158 1.62 1.43 -9.44
C VAL A 158 0.97 0.33 -8.60
N PRO A 159 1.33 0.21 -7.31
CA PRO A 159 0.61 -0.67 -6.40
C PRO A 159 -0.87 -0.28 -6.29
N SER A 160 -1.76 -1.27 -6.37
CA SER A 160 -3.22 -1.07 -6.31
C SER A 160 -3.73 -0.48 -5.00
N VAL A 161 -2.96 -0.54 -3.91
CA VAL A 161 -3.31 0.14 -2.64
C VAL A 161 -3.18 1.67 -2.73
N LEU A 162 -2.60 2.19 -3.82
CA LEU A 162 -2.47 3.63 -4.09
C LEU A 162 -3.59 4.18 -4.98
N LEU A 163 -4.42 3.29 -5.53
CA LEU A 163 -5.66 3.57 -6.26
C LEU A 163 -6.81 3.80 -5.28
#